data_AF-A0AAP6HH50-F1
#
_entry.id   AF-A0AAP6HH50-F1
#
_cell.length_a   1.000
_cell.length_b   1.000
_cell.length_c   1.000
_cell.angle_alpha   90.00
_cell.angle_beta   90.00
_cell.angle_gamma   90.00
#
_symmetry.space_group_name_H-M   'P 1'
#
loop_
_entity.id
_entity.type
_entity.pdbx_description
1 polymer ?
#
loop_
_entity_poly.entity_id
_entity_poly.type
_entity_poly.pdbx_seq_one_letter_code
_entity_poly.pdbx_strand_id
1 'polypeptide(L)'
;MRIINSISSIYESELKNAENKRPTLVYDEDFGTNTDYFNSFELSLYLLETMDNTHNLNLFLEGLGMPKVNADIFYTLLRCIIENKEITEEHKQTYFNTTKELYRISNVFWYVSQTVSFVPDWDIDCFIFGVRNDLNDDYPDIYERAMKGDITYDEFLDEIKTLNNRVFEKLNQDTA
;
A
#
# COMPACT_ATOMS: atom_id res chain seq x y z
N MET A 1 0.41 -52.76 4.40
CA MET A 1 -0.57 -51.69 4.71
C MET A 1 -0.46 -51.21 6.18
N ARG A 2 0.76 -51.02 6.72
CA ARG A 2 1.00 -50.52 8.11
C ARG A 2 1.58 -49.10 8.16
N ILE A 3 2.16 -48.62 7.06
CA ILE A 3 2.83 -47.31 6.98
C ILE A 3 1.81 -46.17 6.76
N ILE A 4 0.76 -46.43 5.97
CA ILE A 4 -0.29 -45.42 5.67
C ILE A 4 -1.04 -45.01 6.95
N ASN A 5 -1.36 -45.96 7.83
CA ASN A 5 -2.05 -45.65 9.09
C ASN A 5 -1.19 -44.88 10.10
N SER A 6 0.14 -44.99 10.00
CA SER A 6 1.09 -44.25 10.84
C SER A 6 1.27 -42.81 10.39
N ILE A 7 1.15 -42.52 9.09
CA ILE A 7 1.23 -41.15 8.58
C ILE A 7 -0.06 -40.40 8.88
N SER A 8 -1.23 -41.04 8.73
CA SER A 8 -2.52 -40.43 9.10
C SER A 8 -2.59 -40.05 10.58
N SER A 9 -2.09 -40.89 11.51
CA SER A 9 -2.13 -40.55 12.93
C SER A 9 -1.17 -39.43 13.32
N ILE A 10 -0.01 -39.32 12.65
CA ILE A 10 0.92 -38.21 12.84
C ILE A 10 0.28 -36.91 12.34
N TYR A 11 -0.28 -36.91 11.13
CA TYR A 11 -0.98 -35.75 10.55
C TYR A 11 -2.17 -35.30 11.41
N GLU A 12 -2.98 -36.22 11.93
CA GLU A 12 -4.10 -35.87 12.83
C GLU A 12 -3.64 -35.31 14.17
N SER A 13 -2.53 -35.82 14.72
CA SER A 13 -1.96 -35.30 15.98
C SER A 13 -1.29 -33.94 15.80
N GLU A 14 -0.64 -33.72 14.66
CA GLU A 14 -0.02 -32.44 14.29
C GLU A 14 -1.07 -31.40 13.91
N LEU A 15 -2.16 -31.77 13.23
CA LEU A 15 -3.31 -30.91 12.99
C LEU A 15 -3.99 -30.49 14.29
N LYS A 16 -4.22 -31.41 15.24
CA LYS A 16 -4.78 -31.06 16.56
C LYS A 16 -3.85 -30.19 17.39
N ASN A 17 -2.54 -30.42 17.33
CA ASN A 17 -1.56 -29.55 17.99
C ASN A 17 -1.42 -28.19 17.29
N ALA A 18 -1.60 -28.13 15.96
CA ALA A 18 -1.62 -26.91 15.18
C ALA A 18 -2.93 -26.14 15.37
N GLU A 19 -4.07 -26.79 15.56
CA GLU A 19 -5.35 -26.16 15.93
C GLU A 19 -5.29 -25.54 17.32
N ASN A 20 -4.62 -26.18 18.27
CA ASN A 20 -4.36 -25.63 19.61
C ASN A 20 -3.26 -24.56 19.66
N LYS A 21 -2.45 -24.46 18.60
CA LYS A 21 -1.42 -23.42 18.40
C LYS A 21 -1.79 -22.40 17.34
N ARG A 22 -2.97 -22.52 16.72
CA ARG A 22 -3.45 -21.49 15.81
C ARG A 22 -3.52 -20.23 16.67
N PRO A 23 -2.83 -19.15 16.26
CA PRO A 23 -3.15 -17.84 16.79
C PRO A 23 -4.66 -17.76 16.75
N THR A 24 -5.28 -17.43 17.88
CA THR A 24 -6.71 -17.13 17.93
C THR A 24 -6.98 -16.29 16.69
N LEU A 25 -7.86 -16.77 15.81
CA LEU A 25 -8.37 -15.95 14.72
C LEU A 25 -8.83 -14.69 15.41
N VAL A 26 -8.08 -13.61 15.20
CA VAL A 26 -8.49 -12.28 15.60
C VAL A 26 -9.69 -12.05 14.72
N TYR A 27 -10.87 -12.30 15.29
CA TYR A 27 -12.11 -11.92 14.67
C TYR A 27 -12.02 -10.41 14.41
N ASP A 28 -12.60 -9.96 13.30
CA ASP A 28 -12.55 -8.58 12.77
C ASP A 28 -12.86 -7.46 13.78
N GLU A 29 -13.31 -7.80 14.98
CA GLU A 29 -13.59 -6.87 16.08
C GLU A 29 -12.33 -6.27 16.75
N ASP A 30 -11.15 -6.91 16.63
CA ASP A 30 -9.88 -6.44 17.24
C ASP A 30 -8.88 -5.86 16.21
N PHE A 31 -9.15 -5.98 14.90
CA PHE A 31 -8.60 -5.06 13.93
C PHE A 31 -9.38 -3.76 14.11
N GLY A 32 -8.82 -2.85 14.91
CA GLY A 32 -9.43 -1.59 15.29
C GLY A 32 -10.32 -1.04 14.18
N THR A 33 -11.59 -0.86 14.53
CA THR A 33 -12.66 -0.30 13.71
C THR A 33 -12.39 1.16 13.34
N ASN A 34 -11.28 1.41 12.64
CA ASN A 34 -11.11 2.58 11.78
C ASN A 34 -11.88 2.31 10.48
N THR A 35 -13.20 2.24 10.64
CA THR A 35 -14.25 2.50 9.64
C THR A 35 -13.79 2.68 8.18
N ASP A 36 -14.09 1.65 7.39
CA ASP A 36 -14.80 1.66 6.10
C ASP A 36 -14.09 1.88 4.75
N TYR A 37 -12.79 2.18 4.66
CA TYR A 37 -12.21 2.53 3.35
C TYR A 37 -11.36 1.46 2.65
N PHE A 38 -10.68 0.56 3.37
CA PHE A 38 -9.82 -0.46 2.75
C PHE A 38 -9.68 -1.75 3.56
N ASN A 39 -9.69 -2.89 2.88
CA ASN A 39 -9.40 -4.18 3.48
C ASN A 39 -7.87 -4.36 3.64
N SER A 40 -7.38 -4.54 4.87
CA SER A 40 -5.94 -4.76 5.17
C SER A 40 -5.32 -5.89 4.35
N PHE A 41 -6.09 -6.93 4.02
CA PHE A 41 -5.64 -8.02 3.16
C PHE A 41 -5.38 -7.54 1.73
N GLU A 42 -6.31 -6.77 1.17
CA GLU A 42 -6.22 -6.21 -0.19
C GLU A 42 -5.06 -5.22 -0.32
N LEU A 43 -4.92 -4.30 0.64
CA LEU A 43 -3.77 -3.40 0.71
C LEU A 43 -2.44 -4.15 0.80
N SER A 44 -2.41 -5.26 1.53
CA SER A 44 -1.22 -6.10 1.62
C SER A 44 -0.86 -6.71 0.26
N LEU A 45 -1.86 -7.10 -0.55
CA LEU A 45 -1.64 -7.59 -1.92
C LEU A 45 -1.08 -6.50 -2.84
N TYR A 46 -1.62 -5.29 -2.79
CA TYR A 46 -1.11 -4.16 -3.59
C TYR A 46 0.33 -3.79 -3.22
N LEU A 47 0.67 -3.83 -1.93
CA LEU A 47 2.05 -3.63 -1.49
C LEU A 47 2.98 -4.74 -1.99
N LEU A 48 2.57 -6.01 -1.92
CA LEU A 48 3.35 -7.12 -2.45
C LEU A 48 3.59 -6.99 -3.96
N GLU A 49 2.56 -6.61 -4.73
CA GLU A 49 2.72 -6.34 -6.15
C GLU A 49 3.70 -5.19 -6.42
N THR A 50 3.58 -4.10 -5.66
CA THR A 50 4.51 -2.95 -5.74
C THR A 50 5.95 -3.38 -5.45
N MET A 51 6.15 -4.24 -4.46
CA MET A 51 7.46 -4.77 -4.08
C MET A 51 8.05 -5.65 -5.20
N ASP A 52 7.26 -6.54 -5.80
CA ASP A 52 7.69 -7.38 -6.92
C ASP A 52 8.02 -6.54 -8.16
N ASN A 53 7.20 -5.54 -8.48
CA ASN A 53 7.44 -4.61 -9.58
C ASN A 53 8.73 -3.80 -9.36
N THR A 54 8.94 -3.29 -8.15
CA THR A 54 10.15 -2.55 -7.79
C THR A 54 11.39 -3.45 -7.81
N HIS A 55 11.26 -4.71 -7.38
CA HIS A 55 12.33 -5.70 -7.48
C HIS A 55 12.76 -5.93 -8.93
N ASN A 56 11.79 -6.18 -9.81
CA ASN A 56 12.05 -6.40 -11.24
C ASN A 56 12.66 -5.15 -11.90
N LEU A 57 12.18 -3.96 -11.56
CA LEU A 57 12.78 -2.69 -11.98
C LEU A 57 14.24 -2.60 -11.51
N ASN A 58 14.54 -2.92 -10.26
CA ASN A 58 15.90 -2.85 -9.72
C ASN A 58 16.87 -3.84 -10.39
N LEU A 59 16.40 -5.02 -10.80
CA LEU A 59 17.19 -5.95 -11.62
C LEU A 59 17.49 -5.36 -13.01
N PHE A 60 16.50 -4.69 -13.62
CA PHE A 60 16.69 -4.02 -14.89
C PHE A 60 17.69 -2.86 -14.79
N LEU A 61 17.55 -1.98 -13.78
CA LEU A 61 18.45 -0.86 -13.53
C LEU A 61 19.89 -1.33 -13.27
N GLU A 62 20.06 -2.43 -12.54
CA GLU A 62 21.36 -3.06 -12.32
C GLU A 62 22.02 -3.50 -13.64
N GLY A 63 21.25 -4.11 -14.55
CA GLY A 63 21.73 -4.47 -15.89
C GLY A 63 22.20 -3.28 -16.72
N LEU A 64 21.67 -2.08 -16.44
CA LEU A 64 22.09 -0.82 -17.06
C LEU A 64 23.22 -0.09 -16.30
N GLY A 65 23.67 -0.62 -15.17
CA GLY A 65 24.62 0.07 -14.29
C GLY A 65 24.04 1.34 -13.63
N MET A 66 22.71 1.43 -13.52
CA MET A 66 22.01 2.54 -12.89
C MET A 66 21.78 2.28 -11.38
N PRO A 67 21.65 3.34 -10.57
CA PRO A 67 21.26 3.21 -9.17
C PRO A 67 19.92 2.49 -9.01
N LYS A 68 19.81 1.66 -7.96
CA LYS A 68 18.56 0.99 -7.55
C LYS A 68 17.70 1.95 -6.72
N VAL A 69 16.38 1.78 -6.83
CA VAL A 69 15.39 2.43 -5.96
C VAL A 69 15.39 1.71 -4.60
N ASN A 70 15.40 2.47 -3.50
CA ASN A 70 15.23 1.90 -2.17
C ASN A 70 13.75 1.56 -1.89
N ALA A 71 13.46 0.26 -1.81
CA ALA A 71 12.11 -0.29 -1.64
C ALA A 71 11.78 -0.67 -0.19
N ASP A 72 12.68 -0.44 0.78
CA ASP A 72 12.53 -0.88 2.18
C ASP A 72 11.24 -0.36 2.81
N ILE A 73 10.78 0.82 2.38
CA ILE A 73 9.55 1.42 2.89
C ILE A 73 8.32 0.54 2.62
N PHE A 74 8.22 -0.15 1.49
CA PHE A 74 7.08 -1.01 1.20
C PHE A 74 7.03 -2.22 2.15
N TYR A 75 8.19 -2.79 2.51
CA TYR A 75 8.28 -3.83 3.53
C TYR A 75 7.86 -3.31 4.91
N THR A 76 8.31 -2.10 5.27
CA THR A 76 7.92 -1.45 6.52
C THR A 76 6.41 -1.22 6.59
N LEU A 77 5.79 -0.73 5.51
CA LEU A 77 4.35 -0.51 5.44
C LEU A 77 3.56 -1.81 5.52
N LEU A 78 3.98 -2.85 4.80
CA LEU A 78 3.37 -4.17 4.86
C LEU A 78 3.41 -4.72 6.29
N ARG A 79 4.55 -4.57 6.96
CA ARG A 79 4.70 -4.96 8.36
C ARG A 79 3.78 -4.15 9.28
N CYS A 80 3.67 -2.84 9.08
CA CYS A 80 2.76 -2.01 9.86
C CYS A 80 1.31 -2.49 9.72
N ILE A 81 0.87 -2.83 8.51
CA ILE A 81 -0.48 -3.34 8.25
C ILE A 81 -0.71 -4.70 8.92
N ILE A 82 0.18 -5.67 8.68
CA ILE A 82 0.04 -7.04 9.21
C ILE A 82 0.11 -7.06 10.74
N GLU A 83 1.00 -6.27 11.33
CA GLU A 83 1.20 -6.22 12.79
C GLU A 83 0.31 -5.17 13.48
N ASN A 84 -0.59 -4.50 12.75
CA ASN A 84 -1.43 -3.40 13.24
C ASN A 84 -0.64 -2.32 14.03
N LYS A 85 0.48 -1.88 13.44
CA LYS A 85 1.35 -0.83 14.01
C LYS A 85 1.05 0.52 13.37
N GLU A 86 1.34 1.56 14.15
CA GLU A 86 1.26 2.94 13.71
C GLU A 86 2.14 3.20 12.47
N ILE A 87 1.58 3.93 11.50
CA ILE A 87 2.31 4.50 10.37
C ILE A 87 2.65 5.95 10.74
N THR A 88 3.93 6.20 11.00
CA THR A 88 4.45 7.50 11.42
C THR A 88 4.57 8.47 10.24
N GLU A 89 4.71 9.76 10.52
CA GLU A 89 5.01 10.77 9.48
C GLU A 89 6.32 10.50 8.75
N GLU A 90 7.33 9.92 9.43
CA GLU A 90 8.57 9.51 8.78
C GLU A 90 8.34 8.41 7.73
N HIS A 91 7.47 7.44 8.03
CA HIS A 91 7.08 6.42 7.06
C HIS A 91 6.38 7.05 5.86
N LYS A 92 5.42 7.96 6.09
CA LYS A 92 4.68 8.65 5.02
C LYS A 92 5.60 9.48 4.13
N GLN A 93 6.54 10.22 4.71
CA GLN A 93 7.50 11.03 3.95
C GLN A 93 8.48 10.16 3.16
N THR A 94 8.95 9.05 3.75
CA THR A 94 9.81 8.09 3.05
C THR A 94 9.06 7.46 1.87
N TYR A 95 7.82 7.05 2.09
CA TYR A 95 6.95 6.50 1.05
C TYR A 95 6.74 7.50 -0.09
N PHE A 96 6.39 8.74 0.24
CA PHE A 96 6.23 9.82 -0.73
C PHE A 96 7.48 10.01 -1.60
N ASN A 97 8.66 10.03 -0.99
CA ASN A 97 9.92 10.20 -1.70
C ASN A 97 10.25 9.01 -2.60
N THR A 98 10.03 7.78 -2.14
CA THR A 98 10.21 6.56 -2.94
C THR A 98 9.24 6.53 -4.12
N THR A 99 7.96 6.83 -3.90
CA THR A 99 6.94 6.90 -4.95
C THR A 99 7.29 7.97 -6.00
N LYS A 100 7.82 9.11 -5.57
CA LYS A 100 8.30 10.16 -6.48
C LYS A 100 9.47 9.71 -7.35
N GLU A 101 10.39 8.94 -6.81
CA GLU A 101 11.48 8.32 -7.60
C GLU A 101 10.93 7.34 -8.64
N LEU A 102 10.01 6.46 -8.23
CA LEU A 102 9.34 5.50 -9.12
C LEU A 102 8.53 6.19 -10.22
N TYR A 103 7.83 7.27 -9.90
CA TYR A 103 7.08 8.07 -10.88
C TYR A 103 8.02 8.65 -11.95
N ARG A 104 9.16 9.21 -11.54
CA ARG A 104 10.15 9.77 -12.48
C ARG A 104 10.69 8.71 -13.43
N ILE A 105 10.96 7.50 -12.93
CA ILE A 105 11.40 6.38 -13.76
C ILE A 105 10.26 5.95 -14.70
N SER A 106 9.05 5.75 -14.18
CA SER A 106 7.86 5.34 -14.94
C SER A 106 7.59 6.29 -16.12
N ASN A 107 7.70 7.60 -15.91
CA ASN A 107 7.49 8.60 -16.96
C ASN A 107 8.48 8.45 -18.13
N VAL A 108 9.72 8.01 -17.87
CA VAL A 108 10.69 7.69 -18.94
C VAL A 108 10.22 6.47 -19.76
N PHE A 109 9.67 5.46 -19.10
CA PHE A 109 9.16 4.25 -19.75
C PHE A 109 7.84 4.44 -20.49
N TRP A 110 7.03 5.41 -20.09
CA TRP A 110 5.75 5.71 -20.73
C TRP A 110 5.90 6.02 -22.24
N TYR A 111 7.04 6.59 -22.65
CA TYR A 111 7.38 6.81 -24.06
C TYR A 111 7.65 5.52 -24.85
N VAL A 112 7.95 4.41 -24.16
CA VAL A 112 8.26 3.11 -24.74
C VAL A 112 7.03 2.19 -24.69
N SER A 113 6.29 2.21 -23.59
CA SER A 113 5.02 1.49 -23.46
C SER A 113 4.11 2.20 -22.46
N GLN A 114 2.86 2.44 -22.86
CA GLN A 114 1.84 2.97 -21.96
C GLN A 114 1.33 1.95 -20.95
N THR A 115 1.73 0.68 -21.07
CA THR A 115 1.30 -0.40 -20.16
C THR A 115 2.28 -0.65 -19.03
N VAL A 116 3.43 0.04 -19.02
CA VAL A 116 4.47 -0.15 -17.99
C VAL A 116 4.37 1.00 -17.00
N SER A 117 3.97 0.66 -15.78
CA SER A 117 3.95 1.58 -14.64
C SER A 117 4.65 0.92 -13.46
N PHE A 118 5.52 1.66 -12.77
CA PHE A 118 6.14 1.26 -11.50
C PHE A 118 5.60 2.06 -10.33
N VAL A 119 4.59 2.89 -10.56
CA VAL A 119 3.91 3.68 -9.54
C VAL A 119 3.02 2.75 -8.71
N PRO A 120 3.04 2.82 -7.36
CA PRO A 120 2.15 2.04 -6.51
C PRO A 120 0.67 2.30 -6.83
N ASP A 121 -0.20 1.35 -6.49
CA ASP A 121 -1.64 1.53 -6.62
C ASP A 121 -2.14 2.69 -5.73
N TRP A 122 -3.11 3.45 -6.24
CA TRP A 122 -3.69 4.61 -5.56
C TRP A 122 -4.40 4.22 -4.25
N ASP A 123 -4.85 2.97 -4.11
CA ASP A 123 -5.42 2.45 -2.86
C ASP A 123 -4.39 2.50 -1.72
N ILE A 124 -3.10 2.32 -2.04
CA ILE A 124 -2.02 2.47 -1.06
C ILE A 124 -1.90 3.93 -0.64
N ASP A 125 -1.91 4.88 -1.58
CA ASP A 125 -1.86 6.31 -1.27
C ASP A 125 -3.02 6.72 -0.36
N CYS A 126 -4.23 6.28 -0.68
CA CYS A 126 -5.42 6.59 0.10
C CYS A 126 -5.32 6.06 1.53
N PHE A 127 -4.78 4.85 1.71
CA PHE A 127 -4.52 4.32 3.03
C PHE A 127 -3.43 5.09 3.79
N ILE A 128 -2.29 5.39 3.14
CA ILE A 128 -1.13 6.02 3.78
C ILE A 128 -1.39 7.49 4.16
N PHE A 129 -2.06 8.24 3.28
CA PHE A 129 -2.32 9.67 3.47
C PHE A 129 -3.74 9.97 3.96
N GLY A 130 -4.61 8.95 4.07
CA GLY A 130 -6.00 9.12 4.48
C GLY A 130 -6.84 9.86 3.44
N VAL A 131 -6.58 9.65 2.14
CA VAL A 131 -7.41 10.19 1.06
C VAL A 131 -8.70 9.39 0.99
N ARG A 132 -9.84 10.07 0.84
CA ARG A 132 -11.12 9.38 0.71
C ARG A 132 -11.34 8.87 -0.72
N ASN A 133 -11.85 7.64 -0.85
CA ASN A 133 -12.08 6.99 -2.16
C ASN A 133 -13.13 7.67 -3.04
N ASP A 134 -14.03 8.46 -2.46
CA ASP A 134 -15.06 9.22 -3.21
C ASP A 134 -14.52 10.49 -3.88
N LEU A 135 -13.24 10.80 -3.68
CA LEU A 135 -12.56 12.00 -4.20
C LEU A 135 -11.56 11.69 -5.32
N ASN A 136 -11.77 10.55 -5.99
CA ASN A 136 -10.88 9.99 -7.01
C ASN A 136 -10.67 10.90 -8.24
N ASP A 137 -11.58 11.85 -8.51
CA ASP A 137 -11.44 12.75 -9.66
C ASP A 137 -10.43 13.89 -9.41
N ASP A 138 -10.28 14.36 -8.17
CA ASP A 138 -9.44 15.51 -7.83
C ASP A 138 -8.04 15.10 -7.31
N TYR A 139 -7.92 13.89 -6.74
CA TYR A 139 -6.66 13.38 -6.22
C TYR A 139 -5.54 13.23 -7.28
N PRO A 140 -5.79 12.75 -8.51
CA PRO A 140 -4.76 12.56 -9.52
C PRO A 140 -4.00 13.85 -9.87
N ASP A 141 -4.69 14.99 -9.90
CA ASP A 141 -4.06 16.29 -10.20
C ASP A 141 -3.12 16.74 -9.06
N ILE A 142 -3.53 16.53 -7.80
CA ILE A 142 -2.71 16.82 -6.62
C ILE A 142 -1.47 15.92 -6.61
N TYR A 143 -1.70 14.62 -6.82
CA TYR A 143 -0.64 13.62 -6.91
C TYR A 143 0.37 13.97 -8.00
N GLU A 144 -0.09 14.28 -9.21
CA GLU A 144 0.78 14.57 -10.35
C GLU A 144 1.67 15.80 -10.08
N ARG A 145 1.10 16.88 -9.55
CA ARG A 145 1.86 18.08 -9.14
C ARG A 145 2.92 17.75 -8.10
N ALA A 146 2.60 16.92 -7.11
CA ALA A 146 3.55 16.52 -6.07
C ALA A 146 4.70 15.67 -6.64
N MET A 147 4.39 14.72 -7.52
CA MET A 147 5.37 13.85 -8.16
C MET A 147 6.27 14.59 -9.16
N LYS A 148 5.74 15.58 -9.87
CA LYS A 148 6.53 16.51 -10.71
C LYS A 148 7.38 17.48 -9.89
N GLY A 149 7.02 17.70 -8.63
CA GLY A 149 7.71 18.61 -7.71
C GLY A 149 7.24 20.05 -7.80
N ASP A 150 6.03 20.26 -8.30
CA ASP A 150 5.36 21.57 -8.32
C ASP A 150 4.89 21.98 -6.91
N ILE A 151 4.70 21.00 -6.03
CA ILE A 151 4.40 21.20 -4.61
C ILE A 151 5.32 20.35 -3.72
N THR A 152 5.55 20.85 -2.51
CA THR A 152 6.29 20.18 -1.44
C THR A 152 5.44 19.10 -0.77
N TYR A 153 6.08 18.28 0.08
CA TYR A 153 5.40 17.27 0.88
C TYR A 153 4.35 17.88 1.82
N ASP A 154 4.69 18.98 2.48
CA ASP A 154 3.77 19.66 3.40
C ASP A 154 2.56 20.26 2.65
N GLU A 155 2.81 20.88 1.50
CA GLU A 155 1.74 21.39 0.62
C GLU A 155 0.85 20.25 0.08
N PHE A 156 1.44 19.09 -0.25
CA PHE A 156 0.68 17.91 -0.66
C PHE A 156 -0.26 17.41 0.45
N LEU A 157 0.22 17.32 1.70
CA LEU A 157 -0.62 16.95 2.84
C LEU A 157 -1.72 17.97 3.11
N ASP A 158 -1.43 19.27 2.99
CA ASP A 158 -2.41 20.34 3.16
C ASP A 158 -3.49 20.32 2.05
N GLU A 159 -3.12 20.00 0.80
CA GLU A 159 -4.07 19.83 -0.29
C GLU A 159 -4.96 18.61 -0.09
N ILE A 160 -4.43 17.47 0.37
CA ILE A 160 -5.24 16.28 0.73
C ILE A 160 -6.23 16.61 1.85
N LYS A 161 -5.77 17.31 2.89
CA LYS A 161 -6.65 17.73 4.00
C LYS A 161 -7.76 18.66 3.50
N THR A 162 -7.43 19.58 2.60
CA THR A 162 -8.41 20.47 1.97
C THR A 162 -9.42 19.69 1.13
N LEU A 163 -8.93 18.74 0.32
CA LEU A 163 -9.76 17.86 -0.50
C LEU A 163 -10.77 17.10 0.36
N ASN A 164 -10.31 16.45 1.44
CA ASN A 164 -11.16 15.72 2.37
C ASN A 164 -12.23 16.61 3.05
N ASN A 165 -11.94 17.90 3.26
CA ASN A 165 -12.88 18.84 3.89
C ASN A 165 -13.96 19.38 2.93
N ARG A 166 -13.69 19.47 1.62
CA ARG A 166 -14.64 20.00 0.62
C ARG A 166 -15.95 19.20 0.52
N VAL A 167 -15.93 17.92 0.90
CA VAL A 167 -17.13 17.06 0.88
C VAL A 167 -18.17 17.46 1.93
N PHE A 168 -17.74 18.02 3.07
CA PHE A 168 -18.67 18.49 4.11
C PHE A 168 -19.51 19.69 3.64
N GLU A 169 -19.00 20.49 2.69
CA GLU A 169 -19.74 21.63 2.14
C GLU A 169 -20.76 21.21 1.08
N LYS A 170 -20.45 20.21 0.23
CA LYS A 170 -21.41 19.66 -0.75
C LYS A 170 -22.60 18.95 -0.07
N LEU A 171 -22.37 18.15 0.97
CA LEU A 171 -23.45 17.47 1.70
C LEU A 171 -24.41 18.45 2.40
N ASN A 172 -23.91 19.59 2.87
CA ASN A 172 -24.73 20.63 3.48
C ASN A 172 -25.51 21.47 2.45
N GLN A 173 -25.06 21.53 1.19
CA GLN A 173 -25.79 22.22 0.12
C GLN A 173 -26.93 21.36 -0.45
N ASP A 174 -26.79 20.03 -0.47
CA ASP A 174 -27.83 19.12 -0.95
C ASP A 174 -28.92 18.80 0.10
N THR A 175 -28.73 19.23 1.36
CA THR A 175 -29.68 19.04 2.47
C THR A 175 -30.34 20.33 2.98
N ALA A 176 -30.03 21.48 2.38
CA ALA A 176 -30.62 22.79 2.67
C ALA A 176 -31.64 23.23 1.60
#